data_AF-A0A6J6H5F4-F1
#
_entry.id   AF-A0A6J6H5F4-F1
#
_cell.length_a   1.000
_cell.length_b   1.000
_cell.length_c   1.000
_cell.angle_alpha   90.00
_cell.angle_beta   90.00
_cell.angle_gamma   90.00
#
_symmetry.space_group_name_H-M   'P 1'
#
loop_
_entity.id
_entity.type
_entity.pdbx_description
1 polymer ?
#
loop_
_entity_poly.entity_id
_entity_poly.type
_entity_poly.pdbx_seq_one_letter_code
_entity_poly.pdbx_strand_id
1 'polypeptide(L)' 'MKLKLRFTWDTSILLILAVVWVAASLTTDNFLSSINVSQIFSNTSEITIMAFGVIFLIILGEIDLSVASILALG' A
#
# COMPACT_ATOMS: atom_id res chain seq x y z
N MET A 1 -29.79 9.64 -10.17
CA MET A 1 -29.09 9.12 -8.97
C MET A 1 -28.08 10.17 -8.51
N LYS A 2 -28.30 10.88 -7.40
CA LYS A 2 -27.37 11.92 -6.94
C LYS A 2 -26.31 11.26 -6.04
N LEU A 3 -25.05 11.27 -6.49
CA LEU A 3 -23.93 10.76 -5.70
C LEU A 3 -23.69 11.74 -4.53
N LYS A 4 -24.08 11.33 -3.32
CA LYS A 4 -23.87 12.12 -2.11
C LYS A 4 -22.47 11.80 -1.60
N LEU A 5 -21.45 12.54 -2.06
CA LEU A 5 -20.10 12.41 -1.52
C LEU A 5 -20.11 12.81 -0.04
N ARG A 6 -19.82 11.86 0.83
CA ARG A 6 -19.55 12.11 2.24
C ARG A 6 -18.04 12.23 2.37
N PHE A 7 -17.56 13.38 2.84
CA PHE A 7 -16.13 13.57 3.11
C PHE A 7 -15.78 12.81 4.41
N THR A 8 -15.36 11.57 4.26
CA THR A 8 -14.78 10.74 5.33
C THR A 8 -13.29 10.54 5.05
N TRP A 9 -12.53 10.13 6.07
CA TRP A 9 -11.10 9.80 5.92
C TRP A 9 -10.85 8.78 4.81
N ASP A 10 -11.69 7.75 4.72
CA ASP A 10 -11.61 6.73 3.66
C ASP A 10 -11.79 7.36 2.27
N THR A 11 -12.75 8.27 2.15
CA THR A 11 -13.02 8.97 0.89
C THR A 11 -11.85 9.85 0.48
N SER A 12 -11.21 10.53 1.43
CA SER A 12 -10.01 11.34 1.19
C SER A 12 -8.83 10.49 0.72
N ILE A 13 -8.60 9.33 1.34
CA ILE A 13 -7.51 8.41 0.96
C ILE A 13 -7.73 7.88 -0.46
N LEU A 14 -8.97 7.46 -0.77
CA LEU A 14 -9.31 7.00 -2.12
C LEU A 14 -9.15 8.12 -3.16
N LEU A 15 -9.48 9.35 -2.79
CA LEU A 15 -9.30 10.52 -3.67
C LEU A 15 -7.82 10.78 -3.93
N ILE A 16 -6.97 10.75 -2.90
CA ILE A 16 -5.52 10.91 -3.06
C ILE A 16 -4.94 9.80 -3.92
N LEU A 17 -5.32 8.55 -3.69
CA LEU A 17 -4.89 7.41 -4.51
C LEU A 17 -5.26 7.62 -5.98
N ALA A 18 -6.50 8.05 -6.26
CA ALA A 18 -6.94 8.33 -7.61
C ALA A 18 -6.13 9.47 -8.26
N VAL A 19 -5.83 10.54 -7.53
CA VAL A 19 -4.99 11.65 -8.00
C VAL A 19 -3.59 11.18 -8.35
N VAL A 20 -2.95 10.40 -7.47
CA VAL A 20 -1.61 9.85 -7.71
C VAL A 20 -1.61 8.91 -8.91
N TRP A 21 -2.62 8.06 -9.04
CA TRP A 21 -2.75 7.13 -10.16
C TRP A 21 -2.91 7.84 -11.51
N VAL A 22 -3.73 8.89 -11.55
CA VAL A 22 -3.89 9.73 -12.75
C VAL A 22 -2.59 10.48 -13.06
N ALA A 23 -1.96 11.09 -12.07
CA ALA A 23 -0.70 11.80 -12.26
C ALA A 23 0.38 10.86 -12.83
N ALA A 24 0.56 9.68 -12.22
CA ALA A 24 1.51 8.67 -12.68
C ALA A 24 1.21 8.20 -14.11
N SER A 25 -0.07 8.03 -14.46
CA SER A 25 -0.47 7.68 -15.82
C SER A 25 -0.18 8.76 -16.85
N LEU A 26 -0.08 10.03 -16.45
CA LEU A 26 0.20 11.16 -17.35
C LEU A 26 1.70 11.48 -17.42
N THR A 27 2.46 11.23 -16.36
CA THR A 27 3.89 11.56 -16.29
C THR A 27 4.80 10.44 -16.75
N THR A 28 4.32 9.19 -16.71
CA THR A 28 5.15 8.01 -16.92
C THR A 28 4.62 7.16 -18.05
N ASP A 29 5.40 7.03 -19.11
CA ASP A 29 5.09 6.17 -20.24
C ASP A 29 4.88 4.72 -19.79
N ASN A 30 3.87 4.05 -20.35
CA ASN A 30 3.54 2.65 -20.06
C ASN A 30 3.19 2.35 -18.58
N PHE A 31 2.91 3.36 -17.74
CA PHE A 31 2.53 3.13 -16.33
C PHE A 31 1.38 2.12 -16.20
N LEU A 32 0.33 2.26 -17.03
CA LEU A 32 -0.84 1.36 -17.04
C LEU A 32 -0.66 0.11 -17.92
N SER A 33 0.56 -0.20 -18.37
CA SER A 33 0.80 -1.45 -19.10
C SER A 33 0.49 -2.66 -18.21
N SER A 34 0.05 -3.75 -18.83
CA SER A 34 -0.31 -4.99 -18.11
C SER A 34 0.83 -5.53 -17.25
N ILE A 35 2.08 -5.34 -17.69
CA ILE A 35 3.27 -5.76 -16.95
C ILE A 35 3.52 -4.89 -15.71
N ASN A 36 3.42 -3.56 -15.83
CA ASN A 36 3.68 -2.67 -14.70
C ASN A 36 2.58 -2.81 -13.65
N VAL A 37 1.32 -2.90 -14.09
CA VAL A 37 0.18 -3.12 -13.18
C VAL A 37 0.32 -4.46 -12.47
N SER A 38 0.65 -5.56 -13.19
CA SER A 38 0.84 -6.86 -12.55
C SER A 38 2.01 -6.86 -11.57
N GLN A 39 3.09 -6.16 -11.86
CA GLN A 39 4.22 -5.99 -10.95
C GLN A 39 3.85 -5.23 -9.68
N ILE A 40 3.04 -4.15 -9.77
CA ILE A 40 2.56 -3.41 -8.58
C ILE A 40 1.79 -4.37 -7.65
N PHE A 41 0.88 -5.18 -8.19
CA PHE A 41 0.10 -6.13 -7.40
C PHE A 41 0.96 -7.28 -6.85
N SER A 42 1.87 -7.85 -7.65
CA SER A 42 2.76 -8.92 -7.21
C SER A 42 3.69 -8.46 -6.08
N ASN A 43 4.34 -7.31 -6.22
CA ASN A 43 5.24 -6.77 -5.21
C ASN A 43 4.48 -6.45 -3.91
N THR A 44 3.28 -5.87 -4.03
CA THR A 44 2.43 -5.60 -2.86
C THR A 44 2.00 -6.89 -2.17
N SER A 45 1.67 -7.93 -2.95
CA SER A 45 1.26 -9.23 -2.43
C SER A 45 2.41 -9.92 -1.69
N GLU A 46 3.62 -9.88 -2.23
CA GLU A 46 4.83 -10.41 -1.58
C GLU A 46 5.03 -9.77 -0.21
N ILE A 47 5.03 -8.44 -0.14
CA ILE A 47 5.15 -7.70 1.13
C ILE A 47 4.00 -8.04 2.08
N THR A 48 2.78 -8.14 1.58
CA THR A 48 1.59 -8.44 2.39
C THR A 48 1.66 -9.84 2.99
N ILE A 49 2.09 -10.85 2.22
CA ILE A 49 2.26 -12.23 2.70
C ILE A 49 3.36 -12.29 3.76
N MET A 50 4.50 -11.62 3.53
CA MET A 50 5.57 -11.54 4.53
C MET A 50 5.10 -10.84 5.81
N ALA A 51 4.46 -9.68 5.68
CA ALA A 51 3.92 -8.92 6.81
C ALA A 51 2.89 -9.75 7.59
N PHE A 52 2.03 -10.50 6.91
CA PHE A 52 1.07 -11.41 7.54
C PHE A 52 1.77 -12.48 8.39
N GLY A 53 2.85 -13.07 7.89
CA GLY A 53 3.68 -14.01 8.66
C GLY A 53 4.29 -13.36 9.90
N VAL A 54 4.86 -12.16 9.75
CA VAL A 54 5.50 -11.41 10.86
C VAL A 54 4.48 -10.99 11.93
N ILE A 55 3.23 -10.70 11.56
CA ILE A 55 2.17 -10.38 12.53
C ILE A 55 1.98 -11.52 13.54
N PHE A 56 2.04 -12.79 13.13
CA PHE A 56 1.94 -13.91 14.07
C PHE A 56 3.11 -13.96 15.05
N LEU A 57 4.33 -13.73 14.56
CA LEU A 57 5.54 -13.71 15.39
C LEU A 57 5.50 -12.56 16.40
N ILE A 58 4.96 -11.40 16.01
CA ILE A 58 4.73 -10.25 16.92
C ILE A 58 3.71 -10.62 18.00
N ILE A 59 2.58 -11.21 17.63
CA ILE A 59 1.51 -11.59 18.58
C ILE A 59 2.00 -12.65 19.58
N LEU A 60 2.83 -13.59 19.12
CA LEU A 60 3.45 -14.62 19.97
C LEU A 60 4.60 -14.08 20.84
N GLY A 61 5.02 -12.83 20.63
CA GLY A 61 6.12 -12.20 21.35
C GLY A 61 7.51 -12.73 20.96
N GLU A 62 7.63 -13.38 19.80
CA GLU A 62 8.90 -13.92 19.28
C GLU A 62 9.75 -12.83 18.59
N ILE A 63 9.12 -11.77 18.08
CA ILE A 63 9.80 -10.59 17.51
C ILE A 63 9.41 -9.35 18.33
N ASP A 64 10.40 -8.77 19.01
CA ASP A 64 10.24 -7.50 19.70
C ASP A 64 10.27 -6.32 18.70
N LEU A 65 9.14 -5.61 18.62
CA LEU A 65 8.96 -4.42 17.80
C LEU A 65 9.89 -3.27 18.18
N SER A 66 10.35 -3.20 19.43
CA SER A 66 11.22 -2.13 19.91
C SER A 66 12.59 -2.13 19.21
N VAL A 67 13.23 -3.30 19.14
CA VAL A 67 14.51 -3.51 18.44
C VAL A 67 14.34 -3.39 16.92
N ALA A 68 13.24 -3.91 16.38
CA ALA A 68 12.95 -3.80 14.95
C ALA A 68 12.83 -2.34 14.48
N SER A 69 12.26 -1.45 15.29
CA SER A 69 12.13 -0.02 14.94
C SER A 69 13.48 0.72 14.90
N ILE A 70 14.45 0.33 15.75
CA ILE A 70 15.79 0.91 15.78
C ILE A 70 16.56 0.52 14.51
N LEU A 71 16.45 -0.75 14.09
CA LEU A 71 17.07 -1.24 12.84
C LEU A 71 16.46 -0.61 11.58
N ALA A 72 15.15 -0.31 11.58
CA ALA A 72 14.48 0.29 10.43
C ALA A 72 14.82 1.79 10.22
N LEU A 73 15.32 2.47 11.26
CA LEU A 73 15.76 3.87 11.23
C LEU A 73 17.28 4.05 11.10
N GLY A 74 18.04 2.95 11.12
CA GLY A 74 19.51 2.92 11.09
C GLY A 74 20.11 2.79 9.70
#